data_AF-A0A240EQP5-F1
#
_entry.id   AF-A0A240EQP5-F1
#
_cell.length_a   1.000
_cell.length_b   1.000
_cell.length_c   1.000
_cell.angle_alpha   90.00
_cell.angle_beta   90.00
_cell.angle_gamma   90.00
#
_symmetry.space_group_name_H-M   'P 1'
#
loop_
_entity.id
_entity.type
_entity.pdbx_description
1 polymer ?
#
loop_
_entity_poly.entity_id
_entity_poly.type
_entity_poly.pdbx_seq_one_letter_code
_entity_poly.pdbx_strand_id
1 'polypeptide(L)' 'MIITPYNSENLVMKNRVIEYQPLGIGAWVRIEVTVEVADVLAKEYTGYGWPVRVYSYIYDGN' A
#
# COMPACT_ATOMS: atom_id res chain seq x y z
N MET A 1 30.31 18.96 -6.47
CA MET A 1 29.02 18.38 -6.04
C MET A 1 28.20 18.17 -7.30
N ILE A 2 28.11 16.93 -7.80
CA ILE A 2 27.27 16.64 -8.96
C ILE A 2 25.86 16.42 -8.41
N ILE A 3 24.97 17.38 -8.66
CA ILE A 3 23.55 17.22 -8.36
C ILE A 3 22.99 16.41 -9.53
N THR A 4 22.79 15.12 -9.33
CA THR A 4 22.02 14.31 -10.29
C THR A 4 20.61 14.88 -10.34
N PRO A 5 20.08 15.25 -11.52
CA PRO A 5 18.69 15.69 -11.64
C PRO A 5 17.78 14.56 -11.16
N TYR A 6 16.83 14.89 -10.29
CA TYR A 6 15.81 13.96 -9.81
C TYR A 6 15.00 13.49 -11.03
N ASN A 7 15.27 12.27 -11.48
CA ASN A 7 14.68 11.70 -12.68
C ASN A 7 13.38 10.99 -12.29
N SER A 8 12.24 11.66 -12.49
CA SER A 8 10.90 11.19 -12.08
C SER A 8 10.49 9.87 -12.73
N GLU A 9 11.17 9.45 -13.81
CA GLU A 9 10.91 8.20 -14.52
C GLU A 9 11.38 6.93 -13.76
N ASN A 10 12.26 7.08 -12.76
CA ASN A 10 12.72 5.95 -11.92
C ASN A 10 11.94 5.81 -10.60
N LEU A 11 11.02 6.73 -10.30
CA LEU A 11 10.23 6.74 -9.08
C LEU A 11 8.76 6.50 -9.40
N VAL A 12 8.48 5.43 -10.14
CA VAL A 12 7.12 4.88 -10.16
C VAL A 12 6.89 4.28 -8.77
N MET A 13 6.46 5.13 -7.82
CA MET A 13 5.94 4.65 -6.54
C MET A 13 4.72 3.81 -6.86
N LYS A 14 4.89 2.50 -6.80
CA LYS A 14 3.78 1.58 -6.92
C LYS A 14 3.06 1.64 -5.58
N ASN A 15 1.88 2.26 -5.59
CA ASN A 15 1.01 2.28 -4.44
C ASN A 15 0.00 1.12 -4.53
N ARG A 16 -0.48 0.70 -3.37
CA ARG A 16 -1.57 -0.25 -3.19
C ARG A 16 -2.54 0.32 -2.18
N VAL A 17 -3.81 -0.01 -2.33
CA VAL A 17 -4.77 0.21 -1.25
C VAL A 17 -4.85 -1.04 -0.42
N ILE A 18 -4.80 -0.87 0.89
CA ILE A 18 -5.13 -1.91 1.84
C ILE A 18 -6.44 -1.50 2.54
N GLU A 19 -7.37 -2.45 2.59
CA GLU A 19 -8.59 -2.36 3.38
C GLU A 19 -8.53 -3.40 4.49
N TYR A 20 -8.83 -3.01 5.73
CA TYR A 20 -8.83 -3.92 6.86
C TYR A 20 -9.91 -3.55 7.88
N GLN A 21 -10.30 -4.52 8.70
CA GLN A 21 -11.30 -4.33 9.76
C GLN A 21 -10.72 -4.70 11.13
N PRO A 22 -10.43 -3.73 12.02
CA PRO A 22 -9.92 -4.01 13.35
C PRO A 22 -10.85 -4.96 14.11
N LEU A 23 -10.28 -6.07 14.62
CA LEU A 23 -10.99 -7.11 15.38
C LEU A 23 -12.16 -7.76 14.61
N GLY A 24 -12.30 -7.53 13.30
CA GLY A 24 -13.43 -8.03 12.50
C GLY A 24 -14.78 -7.36 12.81
N ILE A 25 -14.78 -6.18 13.44
CA ILE A 25 -16.00 -5.45 13.79
C ILE A 25 -15.97 -4.00 13.28
N GLY A 26 -17.14 -3.39 13.13
CA GLY A 26 -17.25 -1.97 12.75
C GLY A 26 -16.95 -1.70 11.26
N ALA A 27 -16.48 -0.49 10.95
CA ALA A 27 -16.22 -0.07 9.58
C ALA A 27 -14.85 -0.57 9.08
N TRP A 28 -14.75 -0.73 7.76
CA TRP A 28 -13.48 -0.99 7.10
C TRP A 28 -12.64 0.29 7.06
N VAL A 29 -11.36 0.17 7.43
CA VAL A 29 -10.37 1.21 7.22
C VAL A 29 -9.73 1.00 5.86
N ARG A 30 -9.67 2.05 5.06
CA ARG A 30 -9.08 2.04 3.71
C ARG A 30 -7.96 3.07 3.65
N ILE A 31 -6.76 2.63 3.31
CA ILE A 31 -5.59 3.50 3.14
C ILE A 31 -4.83 3.15 1.87
N GLU A 32 -4.24 4.14 1.22
CA GLU A 32 -3.29 3.96 0.12
C GLU A 32 -1.87 4.15 0.63
N VAL A 33 -1.01 3.16 0.38
CA VAL A 33 0.38 3.14 0.83
C VAL A 33 1.27 2.55 -0.27
N THR A 34 2.59 2.65 -0.15
CA THR A 34 3.50 1.98 -1.09
C THR A 34 3.33 0.46 -1.02
N VAL A 35 3.65 -0.25 -2.12
CA VAL A 35 3.56 -1.73 -2.21
C VAL A 35 4.23 -2.41 -1.01
N GLU A 36 5.43 -1.99 -0.65
CA GLU A 36 6.21 -2.62 0.43
C GLU A 36 5.51 -2.47 1.78
N VAL A 37 4.94 -1.29 2.05
CA VAL A 37 4.18 -1.02 3.27
C VAL A 37 2.89 -1.82 3.28
N ALA A 38 2.16 -1.88 2.15
CA ALA A 38 0.93 -2.67 2.05
C ALA A 38 1.18 -4.15 2.37
N ASP A 39 2.27 -4.73 1.87
CA ASP A 39 2.58 -6.14 2.04
C ASP A 39 2.96 -6.47 3.50
N VAL A 40 3.71 -5.58 4.16
CA VAL A 40 4.04 -5.72 5.59
C VAL A 40 2.79 -5.61 6.46
N LEU A 41 1.97 -4.58 6.24
CA LEU A 41 0.73 -4.37 7.00
C LEU A 41 -0.25 -5.52 6.81
N ALA A 42 -0.40 -6.02 5.58
CA ALA A 42 -1.31 -7.12 5.31
C ALA A 42 -0.91 -8.39 6.07
N LYS A 43 0.39 -8.70 6.12
CA LYS A 43 0.90 -9.84 6.89
C LYS A 43 0.65 -9.66 8.39
N GLU A 44 0.96 -8.48 8.93
CA GLU A 44 0.82 -8.17 10.34
C GLU A 44 -0.65 -8.23 10.79
N TYR A 45 -1.54 -7.56 10.05
CA TYR A 45 -2.96 -7.49 10.39
C TYR A 45 -3.68 -8.83 10.23
N THR A 46 -3.28 -9.64 9.23
CA THR A 46 -3.75 -11.02 9.13
C THR A 46 -3.29 -11.85 10.33
N GLY A 47 -2.06 -11.61 10.82
CA GLY A 47 -1.54 -12.24 12.05
C GLY A 47 -2.34 -11.88 13.30
N TYR A 48 -2.94 -10.70 13.35
CA TYR A 48 -3.91 -10.30 14.39
C TYR A 48 -5.29 -10.96 14.24
N GLY A 49 -5.51 -11.74 13.18
CA GLY A 49 -6.81 -12.34 12.86
C GLY A 49 -7.80 -11.35 12.25
N TRP A 50 -7.34 -10.19 11.80
CA TRP A 50 -8.22 -9.18 11.21
C TRP A 50 -8.52 -9.52 9.75
N PRO A 51 -9.75 -9.28 9.28
CA PRO A 51 -10.05 -9.29 7.85
C PRO A 51 -9.22 -8.23 7.12
N VAL A 52 -8.52 -8.63 6.05
CA VAL A 52 -7.65 -7.76 5.24
C VAL A 52 -7.88 -8.00 3.75
N ARG A 53 -7.81 -6.94 2.94
CA ARG A 53 -7.83 -6.96 1.47
C ARG A 53 -6.77 -6.02 0.93
N VAL A 54 -6.03 -6.45 -0.09
CA VAL A 54 -5.03 -5.62 -0.77
C VAL A 54 -5.40 -5.50 -2.24
N TYR A 55 -5.46 -4.27 -2.71
CA TYR A 55 -5.81 -3.91 -4.08
C TYR A 55 -4.58 -3.31 -4.76
N SER A 56 -4.23 -3.88 -5.91
CA SER A 56 -3.18 -3.31 -6.75
C SER A 56 -3.78 -2.24 -7.65
N TYR A 57 -3.26 -1.01 -7.53
CA TYR A 57 -3.51 0.03 -8.51
C TYR A 57 -2.29 0.06 -9.41
N ILE A 58 -2.46 -0.38 -10.65
CA ILE A 58 -1.49 -0.08 -11.68
C ILE A 58 -1.84 1.35 -12.11
N TYR A 59 -1.02 2.32 -11.72
CA TYR A 59 -1.00 3.59 -12.44
C TYR A 59 -0.37 3.28 -13.80
N ASP A 60 -1.20 2.98 -14.81
CA ASP A 60 -0.76 3.03 -16.20
C ASP A 60 -0.77 4.51 -16.59
N GLY A 61 0.39 5.15 -16.61
CA GLY A 61 0.51 6.57 -16.93
C GLY A 61 0.23 6.86 -18.41
N ASN A 62 -0.95 6.48 -18.91
CA ASN A 62 -1.37 6.63 -20.29
C ASN A 62 -2.53 7.63 -20.41
#